data_AF-A5FUA6-F1
#
_entry.id   AF-A5FUA6-F1
#
_cell.length_a   1.000
_cell.length_b   1.000
_cell.length_c   1.000
_cell.angle_alpha   90.00
_cell.angle_beta   90.00
_cell.angle_gamma   90.00
#
_symmetry.space_group_name_H-M   'P 1'
#
loop_
_entity.id
_entity.type
_entity.pdbx_description
1 polymer ?
#
loop_
_entity_poly.entity_id
_entity_poly.type
_entity_poly.pdbx_seq_one_letter_code
_entity_poly.pdbx_strand_id
1 'polypeptide(L)'
;MAKNSREGNQSRKKRYYEALAERGIRPVQVLAPESAHPLIRQAAGLMTREDDPLEPRAALRRAGGANEPESGEASPALAVELEAAKARIAEIERQAEALRVMADDAAERQRRALEVEQEKAQASAEEAQKAAISAQVAEGRAAEALRRAEKAEAAIRQAKAMPGIKGRLVRFLAGDVLK
;
A
#
# COMPACT_ATOMS: atom_id res chain seq x y z
N MET A 1 5.27 5.26 -40.13
CA MET A 1 6.16 4.18 -40.62
C MET A 1 7.19 3.88 -39.57
N ALA A 2 7.16 2.68 -38.98
CA ALA A 2 8.05 2.31 -37.88
C ALA A 2 9.51 2.32 -38.34
N LYS A 3 10.28 3.32 -37.92
CA LYS A 3 11.69 3.52 -38.28
C LYS A 3 12.62 2.38 -37.82
N ASN A 4 12.11 1.38 -37.11
CA ASN A 4 12.81 0.21 -36.58
C ASN A 4 12.08 -1.12 -36.87
N SER A 5 11.31 -1.23 -37.96
CA SER A 5 10.79 -2.55 -38.37
C SER A 5 11.86 -3.38 -39.08
N ARG A 6 11.74 -4.72 -38.98
CA ARG A 6 12.64 -5.70 -39.65
C ARG A 6 12.72 -5.45 -41.16
N GLU A 7 11.59 -5.18 -41.79
CA GLU A 7 11.47 -4.85 -43.21
C GLU A 7 12.11 -3.50 -43.55
N GLY A 8 11.95 -2.49 -42.69
CA GLY A 8 12.58 -1.18 -42.89
C GLY A 8 14.12 -1.23 -42.79
N ASN A 9 14.65 -2.15 -42.00
CA ASN A 9 16.08 -2.42 -41.93
C ASN A 9 16.61 -3.14 -43.17
N GLN A 10 15.86 -4.14 -43.67
CA GLN A 10 16.23 -4.87 -44.90
C GLN A 10 16.26 -3.94 -46.12
N SER A 11 15.23 -3.12 -46.30
CA SER A 11 15.14 -2.17 -47.43
C SER A 11 16.26 -1.12 -47.42
N ARG A 12 16.68 -0.63 -46.24
CA ARG A 12 17.80 0.31 -46.12
C ARG A 12 19.13 -0.34 -46.46
N LYS A 13 19.34 -1.60 -46.06
CA LYS A 13 20.56 -2.35 -46.40
C LYS A 13 20.65 -2.64 -47.88
N LYS A 14 19.54 -3.05 -48.51
CA LYS A 14 19.50 -3.29 -49.96
C LYS A 14 19.94 -2.04 -50.73
N ARG A 15 19.38 -0.87 -50.39
CA ARG A 15 19.79 0.43 -50.97
C ARG A 15 21.27 0.77 -50.71
N TYR A 16 21.78 0.46 -49.53
CA TYR A 16 23.19 0.68 -49.19
C TYR A 16 24.12 -0.18 -50.06
N TYR A 17 23.80 -1.46 -50.25
CA TYR A 17 24.59 -2.36 -51.10
C TYR A 17 24.48 -2.02 -52.60
N GLU A 18 23.28 -1.64 -53.08
CA GLU A 18 23.08 -1.12 -54.44
C GLU A 18 23.95 0.12 -54.68
N ALA A 19 23.97 1.08 -53.74
CA ALA A 19 24.79 2.28 -53.83
C ALA A 19 26.31 2.00 -53.77
N LEU A 20 26.75 0.93 -53.09
CA LEU A 20 28.15 0.49 -53.11
C LEU A 20 28.52 -0.16 -54.44
N ALA A 21 27.62 -0.97 -55.00
CA ALA A 21 27.79 -1.63 -56.28
C ALA A 21 27.88 -0.61 -57.44
N GLU A 22 27.05 0.44 -57.43
CA GLU A 22 27.11 1.57 -58.36
C GLU A 22 28.46 2.31 -58.32
N ARG A 23 29.13 2.31 -57.15
CA ARG A 23 30.46 2.91 -56.97
C ARG A 23 31.60 1.94 -57.28
N GLY A 24 31.30 0.72 -57.73
CA GLY A 24 32.30 -0.33 -57.97
C GLY A 24 32.97 -0.87 -56.70
N ILE A 25 32.46 -0.52 -55.52
CA ILE A 25 33.01 -0.94 -54.23
C ILE A 25 32.37 -2.28 -53.88
N ARG A 26 33.14 -3.36 -53.97
CA ARG A 26 32.69 -4.65 -53.44
C ARG A 26 32.64 -4.55 -51.91
N PRO A 27 31.54 -4.96 -51.25
CA PRO A 27 31.51 -5.04 -49.80
C PRO A 27 32.68 -5.91 -49.34
N VAL A 28 33.43 -5.41 -48.35
CA VAL A 28 34.68 -5.98 -47.85
C VAL A 28 34.53 -7.50 -47.71
N GLN A 29 35.26 -8.26 -48.53
CA GLN A 29 35.35 -9.71 -48.36
C GLN A 29 36.01 -9.98 -47.01
N VAL A 30 35.21 -10.33 -46.01
CA VAL A 30 35.73 -10.85 -44.75
C VAL A 30 36.13 -12.30 -45.01
N LEU A 31 37.32 -12.50 -45.57
CA LEU A 31 37.94 -13.81 -45.68
C LEU A 31 38.57 -14.15 -44.33
N ALA A 32 37.97 -15.09 -43.60
CA ALA A 32 38.60 -15.65 -42.42
C ALA A 32 39.77 -16.54 -42.88
N PRO A 33 41.00 -16.35 -42.35
CA PRO A 33 42.12 -17.22 -42.67
C PRO A 33 41.84 -18.66 -42.21
N GLU A 34 42.48 -19.65 -42.84
CA GLU A 34 42.27 -21.06 -42.49
C GLU A 34 42.63 -21.40 -41.04
N SER A 35 43.55 -20.61 -40.45
CA SER A 35 43.94 -20.67 -39.04
C SER A 35 42.90 -20.10 -38.07
N ALA A 36 41.82 -19.47 -38.56
CA ALA A 36 40.77 -18.92 -37.72
C ALA A 36 39.89 -20.01 -37.10
N HIS A 37 39.35 -19.70 -35.91
CA HIS A 37 38.43 -20.58 -35.20
C HIS A 37 37.25 -21.03 -36.11
N PRO A 38 36.82 -22.30 -36.07
CA PRO A 38 35.77 -22.82 -36.96
C PRO A 38 34.49 -21.97 -37.00
N LEU A 39 34.06 -21.42 -35.86
CA LEU A 39 32.90 -20.52 -35.77
C LEU A 39 33.07 -19.22 -36.59
N ILE A 40 34.29 -18.66 -36.60
CA ILE A 40 34.60 -17.43 -37.34
C ILE A 40 34.60 -17.74 -38.84
N ARG A 41 35.10 -18.92 -39.24
CA ARG A 41 35.06 -19.39 -40.63
C ARG A 41 33.62 -19.61 -41.12
N GLN A 42 32.78 -20.23 -40.29
CA GLN A 42 31.36 -20.41 -40.61
C GLN A 42 30.62 -19.07 -40.68
N ALA A 43 30.86 -18.16 -39.73
CA ALA A 43 30.28 -16.82 -39.76
C ALA A 43 30.72 -16.04 -41.00
N ALA A 44 32.01 -16.07 -41.34
CA ALA A 44 32.54 -15.44 -42.54
C ALA A 44 31.86 -15.98 -43.82
N GLY A 45 31.68 -17.30 -43.94
CA GLY A 45 30.97 -17.90 -45.07
C GLY A 45 29.50 -17.47 -45.18
N LEU A 46 28.84 -17.15 -44.07
CA LEU A 46 27.48 -16.61 -44.05
C LEU A 46 27.42 -15.11 -44.42
N MET A 47 28.51 -14.39 -44.22
CA MET A 47 28.64 -12.97 -44.57
C MET A 47 28.97 -12.76 -46.06
N THR A 48 29.42 -13.80 -46.77
CA THR A 48 29.83 -13.73 -48.18
C THR A 48 28.91 -14.47 -49.14
N ARG A 49 27.73 -14.94 -48.69
CA ARG A 49 26.75 -15.60 -49.58
C ARG A 49 26.25 -14.61 -50.64
N GLU A 50 26.24 -15.05 -51.90
CA GLU A 50 25.92 -14.21 -53.07
C GLU A 50 24.46 -13.72 -53.06
N ASP A 51 23.53 -14.49 -52.49
CA ASP A 51 22.10 -14.19 -52.54
C ASP A 51 21.59 -13.32 -51.37
N ASP A 52 22.21 -13.37 -50.19
CA ASP A 52 21.83 -12.58 -49.00
C ASP A 52 22.95 -12.60 -47.92
N PRO A 53 23.93 -11.67 -47.98
CA PRO A 53 25.02 -11.63 -47.01
C PRO A 53 24.50 -11.21 -45.62
N LEU A 54 24.66 -12.10 -44.63
CA LEU A 54 24.29 -11.78 -43.24
C LEU A 54 25.26 -10.77 -42.63
N GLU A 55 24.75 -9.90 -41.77
CA GLU A 55 25.61 -9.00 -40.98
C GLU A 55 26.50 -9.79 -40.00
N PRO A 56 27.70 -9.28 -39.67
CA PRO A 56 28.66 -9.98 -38.81
C PRO A 56 28.06 -10.52 -37.51
N ARG A 57 27.22 -9.72 -36.84
CA ARG A 57 26.57 -10.12 -35.58
C ARG A 57 25.50 -11.20 -35.78
N ALA A 58 24.76 -11.15 -36.89
CA ALA A 58 23.76 -12.15 -37.22
C ALA A 58 24.42 -13.46 -37.68
N ALA A 59 25.51 -13.36 -38.43
CA ALA A 59 26.32 -14.48 -38.89
C ALA A 59 27.00 -15.21 -37.71
N LEU A 60 27.61 -14.48 -36.77
CA LEU A 60 28.19 -15.06 -35.56
C LEU A 60 27.14 -15.71 -34.67
N ARG A 61 25.97 -15.08 -34.49
CA ARG A 61 24.88 -15.67 -33.71
C ARG A 61 24.34 -16.95 -34.35
N ARG A 62 24.26 -16.99 -35.69
CA ARG A 62 23.80 -18.18 -36.42
C ARG A 62 24.85 -19.29 -36.45
N ALA A 63 26.12 -18.93 -36.62
CA ALA A 63 27.25 -19.87 -36.58
C ALA A 63 27.51 -20.42 -35.17
N GLY A 64 27.30 -19.60 -34.14
CA GLY A 64 27.46 -19.96 -32.73
C GLY A 64 26.36 -20.86 -32.16
N GLY A 65 25.36 -21.26 -32.96
CA GLY A 65 24.17 -21.95 -32.51
C GLY A 65 23.27 -21.01 -31.71
N ALA A 66 22.03 -20.81 -32.17
CA ALA A 66 21.03 -20.23 -31.30
C ALA A 66 20.75 -21.23 -30.18
N ASN A 67 20.92 -20.85 -28.91
CA ASN A 67 20.42 -21.61 -27.75
C ASN A 67 18.87 -21.62 -27.68
N GLU A 68 18.18 -21.27 -28.78
CA GLU A 68 16.73 -21.35 -28.86
C GLU A 68 16.41 -22.69 -29.54
N PRO A 69 15.77 -23.63 -28.82
CA PRO A 69 15.31 -24.86 -29.47
C PRO A 69 14.36 -24.49 -30.60
N GLU A 70 14.48 -25.15 -31.76
CA GLU A 70 13.51 -24.98 -32.82
C GLU A 70 12.11 -25.38 -32.30
N SER A 71 11.06 -24.67 -32.75
CA SER A 71 9.70 -24.77 -32.21
C SER A 71 9.01 -26.14 -32.35
N GLY A 72 9.75 -27.20 -32.71
CA GLY A 72 9.31 -28.58 -32.78
C GLY A 72 10.24 -29.59 -32.09
N GLU A 73 11.34 -29.15 -31.45
CA GLU A 73 12.33 -30.03 -30.81
C GLU A 73 12.14 -30.17 -29.28
N ALA A 74 11.10 -29.55 -28.71
CA ALA A 74 10.78 -29.75 -27.31
C ALA A 74 10.36 -31.22 -27.09
N SER A 75 11.16 -31.96 -26.32
CA SER A 75 10.85 -33.34 -25.95
C SER A 75 9.44 -33.41 -25.35
N PRO A 76 8.60 -34.40 -25.74
CA PRO A 76 7.24 -34.54 -25.21
C PRO A 76 7.22 -34.65 -23.68
N ALA A 77 8.30 -35.13 -23.06
CA ALA A 77 8.46 -35.16 -21.60
C ALA A 77 8.48 -33.74 -20.99
N LEU A 78 9.19 -32.80 -21.62
CA LEU A 78 9.26 -31.41 -21.14
C LEU A 78 7.93 -30.68 -21.29
N ALA A 79 7.16 -30.99 -22.34
CA ALA A 79 5.82 -30.43 -22.51
C ALA A 79 4.87 -30.89 -21.38
N VAL A 80 4.94 -32.17 -21.00
CA VAL A 80 4.15 -32.73 -19.89
C VAL A 80 4.58 -32.12 -18.55
N GLU A 81 5.89 -31.96 -18.30
CA GLU A 81 6.40 -31.31 -17.09
C GLU A 81 5.96 -29.85 -16.99
N LEU A 82 5.94 -29.13 -18.11
CA LEU A 82 5.49 -27.74 -18.18
C LEU A 82 4.00 -27.60 -17.90
N GLU A 83 3.16 -28.48 -18.44
CA GLU A 83 1.72 -28.50 -18.11
C GLU A 83 1.47 -28.89 -16.65
N ALA A 84 2.23 -29.84 -16.10
CA ALA A 84 2.15 -30.17 -14.67
C ALA A 84 2.58 -29.00 -13.78
N ALA A 85 3.63 -28.26 -14.16
CA ALA A 85 4.08 -27.08 -13.44
C ALA A 85 3.03 -25.95 -13.48
N LYS A 86 2.42 -25.70 -14.64
CA LYS A 86 1.31 -24.73 -14.77
C LYS A 86 0.13 -25.10 -13.88
N ALA A 87 -0.25 -26.38 -13.85
CA ALA A 87 -1.35 -26.85 -12.99
C ALA A 87 -1.06 -26.62 -11.51
N ARG A 88 0.19 -26.88 -11.06
CA ARG A 88 0.62 -26.60 -9.68
C ARG A 88 0.59 -25.11 -9.35
N ILE A 89 1.05 -24.26 -10.26
CA ILE A 89 1.00 -22.80 -10.08
C ILE A 89 -0.46 -22.34 -9.93
N ALA A 90 -1.36 -22.81 -10.80
CA ALA A 90 -2.77 -22.46 -10.73
C ALA A 90 -3.46 -22.96 -9.45
N GLU A 91 -3.00 -24.06 -8.86
CA GLU A 91 -3.48 -24.53 -7.56
C GLU A 91 -2.97 -23.66 -6.40
N ILE A 92 -1.68 -23.32 -6.41
CA ILE A 92 -1.06 -22.41 -5.42
C ILE A 92 -1.74 -21.04 -5.46
N GLU A 93 -2.00 -20.49 -6.64
CA GLU A 93 -2.69 -19.21 -6.79
C GLU A 93 -4.11 -19.26 -6.21
N ARG A 94 -4.86 -20.33 -6.46
CA ARG A 94 -6.20 -20.52 -5.86
C ARG A 94 -6.15 -20.60 -4.34
N GLN A 95 -5.17 -21.31 -3.79
CA GLN A 95 -4.98 -21.40 -2.34
C GLN A 95 -4.58 -20.05 -1.73
N ALA A 96 -3.66 -19.32 -2.39
CA ALA A 96 -3.24 -18.00 -1.96
C ALA A 96 -4.40 -17.00 -1.96
N GLU A 97 -5.26 -17.04 -2.97
CA GLU A 97 -6.44 -16.19 -3.06
C GLU A 97 -7.46 -16.53 -1.96
N ALA A 98 -7.70 -17.82 -1.68
CA ALA A 98 -8.57 -18.23 -0.58
C ALA A 98 -8.04 -17.73 0.79
N LEU A 99 -6.72 -17.81 1.01
CA LEU A 99 -6.10 -17.28 2.23
C LEU A 99 -6.21 -15.76 2.33
N ARG A 100 -6.08 -15.02 1.22
CA ARG A 100 -6.28 -13.57 1.19
C ARG A 100 -7.70 -13.19 1.59
N VAL A 101 -8.71 -13.83 1.00
CA VAL A 101 -10.11 -13.59 1.34
C VAL A 101 -10.37 -13.86 2.83
N MET A 102 -9.84 -14.96 3.38
CA MET A 102 -9.97 -15.26 4.81
C MET A 102 -9.28 -14.21 5.70
N ALA A 103 -8.12 -13.69 5.30
CA ALA A 103 -7.40 -12.67 6.03
C ALA A 103 -8.14 -11.33 6.02
N ASP A 104 -8.69 -10.94 4.86
CA ASP A 104 -9.48 -9.71 4.71
C ASP A 104 -10.75 -9.78 5.54
N ASP A 105 -11.47 -10.91 5.50
CA ASP A 105 -12.64 -11.16 6.35
C ASP A 105 -12.31 -11.07 7.84
N ALA A 106 -11.18 -11.64 8.26
CA ALA A 106 -10.73 -11.59 9.66
C ALA A 106 -10.38 -10.15 10.06
N ALA A 107 -9.69 -9.40 9.20
CA ALA A 107 -9.36 -8.00 9.43
C ALA A 107 -10.61 -7.12 9.51
N GLU A 108 -11.62 -7.34 8.67
CA GLU A 108 -12.89 -6.63 8.75
C GLU A 108 -13.62 -6.91 10.06
N ARG A 109 -13.68 -8.17 10.50
CA ARG A 109 -14.29 -8.53 11.80
C ARG A 109 -13.58 -7.84 12.95
N GLN A 110 -12.25 -7.77 12.92
CA GLN A 110 -11.48 -7.05 13.93
C GLN A 110 -11.76 -5.55 13.92
N ARG A 111 -11.83 -4.92 12.74
CA ARG A 111 -12.18 -3.49 12.61
C ARG A 111 -13.54 -3.19 13.20
N ARG A 112 -14.57 -3.98 12.85
CA ARG A 112 -15.92 -3.82 13.39
C ARG A 112 -15.97 -4.01 14.90
N ALA A 113 -15.22 -4.97 15.44
CA ALA A 113 -15.13 -5.17 16.88
C ALA A 113 -14.50 -3.95 17.59
N LEU A 114 -13.41 -3.40 17.04
CA LEU A 114 -12.76 -2.21 17.57
C LEU A 114 -13.64 -0.96 17.47
N GLU A 115 -14.39 -0.79 16.37
CA GLU A 115 -15.35 0.30 16.23
C GLU A 115 -16.42 0.24 17.32
N VAL A 116 -17.00 -0.94 17.56
CA VAL A 116 -17.99 -1.12 18.64
C VAL A 116 -17.39 -0.84 20.03
N GLU A 117 -16.14 -1.22 20.27
CA GLU A 117 -15.46 -0.89 21.53
C GLU A 117 -15.20 0.61 21.67
N GLN A 118 -14.80 1.29 20.60
CA GLN A 118 -14.60 2.73 20.60
C GLN A 118 -15.90 3.50 20.82
N GLU A 119 -17.00 3.09 20.17
CA GLU A 119 -18.32 3.68 20.39
C GLU A 119 -18.78 3.52 21.83
N LYS A 120 -18.60 2.33 22.44
CA LYS A 120 -18.90 2.10 23.86
C LYS A 120 -18.03 2.98 24.77
N ALA A 121 -16.74 3.08 24.48
CA ALA A 121 -15.83 3.92 25.24
C ALA A 121 -16.23 5.40 25.15
N GLN A 122 -16.58 5.89 23.95
CA GLN A 122 -17.05 7.26 23.75
C GLN A 122 -18.36 7.53 24.49
N ALA A 123 -19.35 6.64 24.38
CA ALA A 123 -20.62 6.76 25.10
C ALA A 123 -20.40 6.83 26.62
N SER A 124 -19.53 5.96 27.15
CA SER A 124 -19.20 5.96 28.58
C SER A 124 -18.48 7.25 29.01
N ALA A 125 -17.61 7.79 28.16
CA ALA A 125 -16.91 9.04 28.44
C ALA A 125 -17.88 10.24 28.42
N GLU A 126 -18.82 10.29 27.48
CA GLU A 126 -19.86 11.31 27.43
C GLU A 126 -20.78 11.26 28.66
N GLU A 127 -21.18 10.07 29.09
CA GLU A 127 -21.98 9.90 30.31
C GLU A 127 -21.22 10.35 31.55
N ALA A 128 -19.95 9.97 31.68
CA ALA A 128 -19.09 10.40 32.77
C ALA A 128 -18.91 11.93 32.78
N GLN A 129 -18.75 12.56 31.60
CA GLN A 129 -18.64 14.01 31.50
C GLN A 129 -19.94 14.71 31.91
N LYS A 130 -21.11 14.21 31.46
CA LYS A 130 -22.42 14.73 31.87
C LYS A 130 -22.62 14.62 33.39
N ALA A 131 -22.23 13.49 33.98
CA ALA A 131 -22.28 13.28 35.41
C ALA A 131 -21.33 14.22 36.18
N ALA A 132 -20.12 14.44 35.65
CA ALA A 132 -19.17 15.38 36.26
C ALA A 132 -19.70 16.83 36.24
N ILE A 133 -20.29 17.27 35.13
CA ILE A 133 -20.89 18.60 35.02
C ILE A 133 -22.07 18.74 36.00
N SER A 134 -22.94 17.73 36.09
CA SER A 134 -24.09 17.78 37.00
C SER A 134 -23.66 17.81 38.47
N ALA A 135 -22.61 17.05 38.82
CA ALA A 135 -22.00 17.09 40.15
C ALA A 135 -21.43 18.48 40.48
N GLN A 136 -20.66 19.09 39.57
CA GLN A 136 -20.13 20.45 39.76
C GLN A 136 -21.24 21.49 39.95
N VAL A 137 -22.34 21.39 39.18
CA VAL A 137 -23.49 22.28 39.34
C VAL A 137 -24.16 22.07 40.70
N ALA A 138 -24.30 20.82 41.15
CA ALA A 138 -24.88 20.51 42.46
C ALA A 138 -24.00 21.03 43.61
N GLU A 139 -22.68 20.84 43.52
CA GLU A 139 -21.69 21.38 44.47
C GLU A 139 -21.76 22.91 44.53
N GLY A 140 -21.82 23.58 43.39
CA GLY A 140 -21.97 25.04 43.33
C GLY A 140 -23.24 25.53 44.03
N ARG A 141 -24.37 24.86 43.79
CA ARG A 141 -25.64 25.18 44.48
C ARG A 141 -25.58 24.92 45.98
N ALA A 142 -24.94 23.82 46.40
CA ALA A 142 -24.76 23.49 47.81
C ALA A 142 -23.88 24.55 48.51
N ALA A 143 -22.79 24.98 47.87
CA ALA A 143 -21.91 26.03 48.39
C ALA A 143 -22.64 27.38 48.52
N GLU A 144 -23.48 27.76 47.54
CA GLU A 144 -24.31 28.95 47.65
C GLU A 144 -25.35 28.87 48.78
N ALA A 145 -26.01 27.72 48.92
CA ALA A 145 -26.97 27.49 49.99
C ALA A 145 -26.31 27.60 51.37
N LEU A 146 -25.13 27.01 51.54
CA LEU A 146 -24.32 27.14 52.76
C LEU A 146 -23.98 28.60 53.05
N ARG A 147 -23.48 29.36 52.06
CA ARG A 147 -23.18 30.80 52.24
C ARG A 147 -24.42 31.61 52.64
N ARG A 148 -25.61 31.28 52.11
CA ARG A 148 -26.87 31.94 52.50
C ARG A 148 -27.26 31.58 53.94
N ALA A 149 -27.12 30.30 54.31
CA ALA A 149 -27.38 29.82 55.66
C ALA A 149 -26.45 30.50 56.68
N GLU A 150 -25.13 30.55 56.40
CA GLU A 150 -24.14 31.23 57.25
C GLU A 150 -24.47 32.72 57.45
N LYS A 151 -24.87 33.43 56.38
CA LYS A 151 -25.30 34.84 56.48
C LYS A 151 -26.57 34.99 57.34
N ALA A 152 -27.54 34.10 57.17
CA ALA A 152 -28.77 34.11 57.96
C ALA A 152 -28.47 33.83 59.44
N GLU A 153 -27.61 32.85 59.74
CA GLU A 153 -27.16 32.56 61.10
C GLU A 153 -26.43 33.75 61.73
N ALA A 154 -25.54 34.40 61.00
CA ALA A 154 -24.84 35.60 61.48
C ALA A 154 -25.82 36.74 61.81
N ALA A 155 -26.81 36.98 60.94
CA ALA A 155 -27.85 37.99 61.17
C ALA A 155 -28.73 37.64 62.39
N ILE A 156 -29.13 36.37 62.54
CA ILE A 156 -29.88 35.89 63.71
C ILE A 156 -29.05 36.08 64.98
N ARG A 157 -27.76 35.73 64.96
CA ARG A 157 -26.86 35.89 66.11
C ARG A 157 -26.74 37.37 66.52
N GLN A 158 -26.57 38.28 65.56
CA GLN A 158 -26.55 39.71 65.82
C GLN A 158 -27.88 40.21 66.40
N ALA A 159 -29.01 39.75 65.86
CA ALA A 159 -30.33 40.14 66.35
C ALA A 159 -30.62 39.63 67.77
N LYS A 160 -30.16 38.41 68.12
CA LYS A 160 -30.24 37.86 69.48
C LYS A 160 -29.45 38.70 70.50
N ALA A 161 -28.33 39.30 70.07
CA ALA A 161 -27.46 40.14 70.91
C ALA A 161 -28.01 41.56 71.16
N MET A 162 -29.05 42.00 70.43
CA MET A 162 -29.64 43.32 70.65
C MET A 162 -30.37 43.41 72.00
N PRO A 163 -30.17 44.49 72.78
CA PRO A 163 -30.90 44.72 74.02
C PRO A 163 -32.39 45.07 73.75
N GLY A 164 -33.26 44.72 74.69
CA GLY A 164 -34.70 45.06 74.64
C GLY A 164 -35.62 43.96 74.09
N ILE A 165 -36.90 44.32 73.85
CA ILE A 165 -37.99 43.39 73.48
C ILE A 165 -37.67 42.64 72.18
N LYS A 166 -37.07 43.31 71.19
CA LYS A 166 -36.73 42.72 69.88
C LYS A 166 -35.75 41.54 70.00
N GLY A 167 -34.69 41.69 70.79
CA GLY A 167 -33.71 40.60 71.00
C GLY A 167 -34.27 39.44 71.84
N ARG A 168 -35.18 39.73 72.79
CA ARG A 168 -35.91 38.68 73.54
C ARG A 168 -36.83 37.87 72.63
N LEU A 169 -37.54 38.55 71.71
CA LEU A 169 -38.46 37.90 70.77
C LEU A 169 -37.72 36.96 69.80
N VAL A 170 -36.55 37.36 69.28
CA VAL A 170 -35.73 36.50 68.42
C VAL A 170 -35.14 35.30 69.18
N ARG A 171 -34.68 35.48 70.43
CA ARG A 171 -34.25 34.36 71.28
C ARG A 171 -35.40 33.38 71.56
N PHE A 172 -36.61 33.87 71.80
CA PHE A 172 -37.80 33.05 72.00
C PHE A 172 -38.15 32.26 70.72
N LEU A 173 -38.22 32.92 69.56
CA LEU A 173 -38.52 32.28 68.28
C LEU A 173 -37.46 31.25 67.86
N ALA A 174 -36.20 31.46 68.25
CA ALA A 174 -35.13 30.49 67.99
C ALA A 174 -35.06 29.35 69.03
N GLY A 175 -35.96 29.32 70.02
CA GLY A 175 -36.03 28.25 71.03
C GLY A 175 -35.01 28.36 72.17
N ASP A 176 -34.23 29.44 72.27
CA ASP A 176 -33.16 29.60 73.28
C ASP A 176 -33.68 29.89 74.69
N VAL A 177 -34.98 30.20 74.86
CA VAL A 177 -35.58 30.70 76.11
C VAL A 177 -36.22 29.58 76.95
N LEU A 178 -36.20 28.33 76.47
CA LEU A 178 -36.74 27.15 77.17
C LEU A 178 -35.67 26.26 77.82
N LYS A 179 -34.48 26.81 78.13
CA LYS A 179 -33.49 26.19 79.01
C LYS A 179 -33.33 27.00 80.29
#